data_AF-A0A2G5P2D9-F1
#
_entry.id   AF-A0A2G5P2D9-F1
#
_cell.length_a   1.000
_cell.length_b   1.000
_cell.length_c   1.000
_cell.angle_alpha   90.00
_cell.angle_beta   90.00
_cell.angle_gamma   90.00
#
_symmetry.space_group_name_H-M   'P 1'
#
loop_
_entity.id
_entity.type
_entity.pdbx_description
1 polymer ?
#
loop_
_entity_poly.entity_id
_entity_poly.type
_entity_poly.pdbx_seq_one_letter_code
_entity_poly.pdbx_strand_id
1 'polypeptide(L)'
;MTHAAHIASIEHELDGFHQSLAVYRQQMGAWYSRALDSVSHAADMPSLLGMDRVVRMGDSHATASMADPDFMGSVAICQLGGELKIESKFESAYDVPIGGIPVEVVGLDDGSSTVVMLDEHGRGSHYCTAGGRYQVRVQGGVSEQQVEALFASYAGLTADLEQWLRSQWTGFKPHWEVSTASAIGNGLLAGSWAAIMDVWGSIKLVQAILEDPLKYAEQLGAEAAKLAQIATDAPKVMEQAMLLASDEAALFLLVRTAMLWLDALPPGQIAQVGAGFVVALLIDLVIGAVLTIALPAAGVAYLSVRLVKYGAQMLKAALGFVEALLKILTRFMQAVDRYKAVAVRGVVG
;
A
#
# COMPACT_ATOMS: atom_id res chain seq x y z
N MET A 1 15.90 -28.42 -8.61
CA MET A 1 17.15 -27.77 -8.19
C MET A 1 17.80 -28.59 -7.08
N THR A 2 19.12 -28.61 -6.97
CA THR A 2 19.81 -29.16 -5.79
C THR A 2 19.69 -28.20 -4.61
N HIS A 3 19.84 -28.66 -3.36
CA HIS A 3 19.81 -27.78 -2.19
C HIS A 3 20.86 -26.66 -2.23
N ALA A 4 22.06 -26.96 -2.72
CA ALA A 4 23.11 -25.97 -2.91
C ALA A 4 22.70 -24.87 -3.91
N ALA A 5 22.00 -25.23 -4.99
CA ALA A 5 21.48 -24.26 -5.94
C ALA A 5 20.34 -23.41 -5.34
N HIS A 6 19.49 -24.00 -4.51
CA HIS A 6 18.43 -23.27 -3.79
C HIS A 6 19.00 -22.25 -2.80
N ILE A 7 19.96 -22.69 -1.97
CA ILE A 7 20.68 -21.82 -1.02
C ILE A 7 21.34 -20.65 -1.76
N ALA A 8 22.05 -20.92 -2.85
CA ALA A 8 22.69 -19.88 -3.66
C ALA A 8 21.66 -18.91 -4.27
N SER A 9 20.49 -19.41 -4.69
CA SER A 9 19.40 -18.57 -5.18
C SER A 9 18.88 -17.62 -4.10
N ILE A 10 18.58 -18.14 -2.90
CA ILE A 10 18.11 -17.29 -1.78
C ILE A 10 19.16 -16.24 -1.41
N GLU A 11 20.44 -16.62 -1.33
CA GLU A 11 21.52 -15.68 -1.02
C GLU A 11 21.64 -14.59 -2.09
N HIS A 12 21.56 -14.95 -3.37
CA HIS A 12 21.55 -14.00 -4.47
C HIS A 12 20.38 -13.00 -4.38
N GLU A 13 19.17 -13.50 -4.10
CA GLU A 13 17.98 -12.67 -3.98
C GLU A 13 18.04 -11.73 -2.76
N LEU A 14 18.60 -12.20 -1.64
CA LEU A 14 18.84 -11.37 -0.45
C LEU A 14 19.87 -10.27 -0.73
N ASP A 15 20.93 -10.57 -1.45
CA ASP A 15 21.95 -9.60 -1.85
C ASP A 15 21.40 -8.54 -2.82
N GLY A 16 20.46 -8.92 -3.68
CA GLY A 16 19.75 -8.02 -4.58
C GLY A 16 18.58 -7.26 -3.95
N PHE A 17 18.18 -7.54 -2.70
CA PHE A 17 16.91 -7.04 -2.14
C PHE A 17 16.83 -5.50 -2.10
N HIS A 18 17.94 -4.82 -1.83
CA HIS A 18 18.03 -3.36 -1.85
C HIS A 18 17.63 -2.73 -3.21
N GLN A 19 17.68 -3.49 -4.30
CA GLN A 19 17.32 -3.04 -5.65
C GLN A 19 15.84 -3.26 -5.98
N SER A 20 15.04 -3.82 -5.05
CA SER A 20 13.65 -4.21 -5.30
C SER A 20 12.82 -3.07 -5.91
N LEU A 21 12.93 -1.85 -5.37
CA LEU A 21 12.18 -0.70 -5.91
C LEU A 21 12.69 -0.21 -7.27
N ALA A 22 13.98 -0.36 -7.56
CA ALA A 22 14.52 -0.07 -8.88
C ALA A 22 13.98 -1.05 -9.93
N VAL A 23 13.90 -2.34 -9.56
CA VAL A 23 13.29 -3.38 -10.40
C VAL A 23 11.80 -3.11 -10.63
N TYR A 24 11.05 -2.76 -9.57
CA TYR A 24 9.64 -2.35 -9.67
C TYR A 24 9.47 -1.20 -10.66
N ARG A 25 10.27 -0.12 -10.52
CA ARG A 25 10.22 1.04 -11.43
C ARG A 25 10.46 0.66 -12.88
N GLN A 26 11.45 -0.20 -13.14
CA GLN A 26 11.76 -0.66 -14.49
C GLN A 26 10.61 -1.49 -15.09
N GLN A 27 10.00 -2.36 -14.29
CA GLN A 27 8.92 -3.25 -14.75
C GLN A 27 7.62 -2.50 -14.97
N MET A 28 7.27 -1.55 -14.11
CA MET A 28 6.14 -0.64 -14.33
C MET A 28 6.35 0.21 -15.58
N GLY A 29 7.53 0.84 -15.76
CA GLY A 29 7.83 1.65 -16.95
C GLY A 29 7.72 0.85 -18.27
N ALA A 30 8.17 -0.40 -18.26
CA ALA A 30 8.04 -1.31 -19.40
C ALA A 30 6.59 -1.79 -19.65
N TRP A 31 5.76 -1.86 -18.60
CA TRP A 31 4.34 -2.20 -18.73
C TRP A 31 3.52 -1.01 -19.25
N TYR A 32 3.75 0.20 -18.71
CA TYR A 32 3.10 1.42 -19.17
C TYR A 32 3.42 1.76 -20.61
N SER A 33 4.70 1.70 -21.01
CA SER A 33 5.08 1.94 -22.42
C SER A 33 4.37 1.02 -23.40
N ARG A 34 4.07 -0.23 -23.02
CA ARG A 34 3.28 -1.16 -23.85
C ARG A 34 1.78 -0.87 -23.83
N ALA A 35 1.24 -0.38 -22.71
CA ALA A 35 -0.16 0.04 -22.62
C ALA A 35 -0.43 1.32 -23.47
N LEU A 36 0.56 2.21 -23.55
CA LEU A 36 0.50 3.45 -24.33
C LEU A 36 0.48 3.26 -25.84
N ASP A 37 0.92 2.11 -26.36
CA ASP A 37 0.75 1.75 -27.78
C ASP A 37 -0.74 1.48 -28.15
N SER A 38 -1.66 1.47 -27.17
CA SER A 38 -3.09 1.20 -27.41
C SER A 38 -4.05 2.35 -27.10
N VAL A 39 -3.71 3.34 -26.28
CA VAL A 39 -4.54 4.54 -26.00
C VAL A 39 -3.66 5.71 -25.51
N SER A 40 -3.94 6.93 -25.98
CA SER A 40 -3.26 8.19 -25.62
C SER A 40 -3.50 8.68 -24.18
N HIS A 41 -3.03 7.95 -23.17
CA HIS A 41 -3.02 8.39 -21.76
C HIS A 41 -1.64 8.26 -21.12
N ALA A 42 -0.64 8.93 -21.70
CA ALA A 42 0.76 8.95 -21.24
C ALA A 42 1.03 9.66 -19.90
N ALA A 43 -0.02 10.18 -19.25
CA ALA A 43 0.11 10.96 -18.01
C ALA A 43 -0.36 10.23 -16.74
N ASP A 44 -0.89 9.02 -16.83
CA ASP A 44 -1.38 8.27 -15.67
C ASP A 44 -0.33 7.25 -15.21
N MET A 45 0.66 7.72 -14.44
CA MET A 45 1.41 6.84 -13.54
C MET A 45 0.45 6.20 -12.53
N PRO A 46 0.73 5.00 -11.99
CA PRO A 46 -0.15 4.38 -11.01
C PRO A 46 -0.29 5.29 -9.80
N SER A 47 -1.53 5.43 -9.35
CA SER A 47 -1.86 6.08 -8.11
C SER A 47 -1.18 5.34 -6.93
N LEU A 48 -0.10 5.90 -6.39
CA LEU A 48 0.57 5.42 -5.17
C LEU A 48 -0.21 5.78 -3.88
N LEU A 49 -1.42 6.32 -4.03
CA LEU A 49 -2.43 6.53 -3.01
C LEU A 49 -3.80 6.08 -3.56
N GLY A 50 -3.81 4.92 -4.23
CA GLY A 50 -4.94 4.31 -4.93
C GLY A 50 -6.07 3.84 -4.02
N MET A 51 -6.65 4.76 -3.28
CA MET A 51 -8.02 4.68 -2.81
C MET A 51 -8.78 5.87 -3.38
N ASP A 52 -10.05 5.66 -3.66
CA ASP A 52 -10.92 6.73 -4.08
C ASP A 52 -10.95 7.78 -2.97
N ARG A 53 -10.52 8.99 -3.31
CA ARG A 53 -10.41 10.10 -2.38
C ARG A 53 -11.42 11.12 -2.75
N VAL A 54 -12.23 11.50 -1.78
CA VAL A 54 -13.23 12.52 -1.98
C VAL A 54 -12.70 13.84 -1.44
N VAL A 55 -12.57 14.83 -2.33
CA VAL A 55 -12.40 16.23 -1.95
C VAL A 55 -13.76 16.91 -2.00
N ARG A 56 -14.23 17.44 -0.86
CA ARG A 56 -15.44 18.25 -0.79
C ARG A 56 -15.08 19.73 -0.72
N MET A 57 -15.79 20.54 -1.50
CA MET A 57 -15.60 21.98 -1.56
C MET A 57 -16.89 22.74 -1.25
N GLY A 58 -16.83 23.65 -0.27
CA GLY A 58 -17.97 24.47 0.16
C GLY A 58 -19.05 23.71 0.94
N ASP A 59 -20.19 24.36 1.19
CA ASP A 59 -21.27 23.78 2.02
C ASP A 59 -22.19 22.82 1.24
N SER A 60 -22.13 22.78 -0.11
CA SER A 60 -22.81 21.77 -0.92
C SER A 60 -22.39 21.79 -2.42
N HIS A 61 -22.11 20.59 -2.96
CA HIS A 61 -22.18 20.17 -4.39
C HIS A 61 -20.93 20.07 -5.28
N ALA A 62 -19.69 20.19 -4.80
CA ALA A 62 -18.53 19.72 -5.59
C ALA A 62 -17.80 18.62 -4.81
N THR A 63 -18.13 17.37 -5.17
CA THR A 63 -17.48 16.14 -4.70
C THR A 63 -16.59 15.68 -5.84
N ALA A 64 -15.27 15.70 -5.64
CA ALA A 64 -14.33 15.20 -6.64
C ALA A 64 -13.73 13.90 -6.12
N SER A 65 -13.90 12.80 -6.87
CA SER A 65 -13.16 11.56 -6.63
C SER A 65 -11.90 11.53 -7.49
N MET A 66 -10.76 11.13 -6.92
CA MET A 66 -9.51 11.00 -7.67
C MET A 66 -9.51 9.85 -8.68
N ALA A 67 -10.45 8.91 -8.60
CA ALA A 67 -10.63 7.86 -9.62
C ALA A 67 -11.48 8.30 -10.81
N ASP A 68 -12.03 9.52 -10.76
CA ASP A 68 -12.75 10.10 -11.88
C ASP A 68 -11.74 10.68 -12.88
N PRO A 69 -11.69 10.21 -14.15
CA PRO A 69 -10.87 10.83 -15.19
C PRO A 69 -11.24 12.32 -15.42
N ASP A 70 -12.41 12.76 -14.95
CA ASP A 70 -12.82 14.16 -14.89
C ASP A 70 -12.40 14.87 -13.58
N PHE A 71 -11.45 14.36 -12.78
CA PHE A 71 -10.89 15.06 -11.62
C PHE A 71 -10.34 16.45 -11.99
N MET A 72 -9.84 16.59 -13.22
CA MET A 72 -9.46 17.87 -13.85
C MET A 72 -10.65 18.81 -14.14
N GLY A 73 -11.88 18.40 -13.86
CA GLY A 73 -13.14 19.09 -14.17
C GLY A 73 -14.00 19.48 -12.96
N SER A 74 -13.61 19.14 -11.71
CA SER A 74 -14.36 19.59 -10.53
C SER A 74 -14.10 21.07 -10.23
N VAL A 75 -15.09 21.91 -10.51
CA VAL A 75 -15.04 23.36 -10.29
C VAL A 75 -16.00 23.74 -9.18
N ALA A 76 -15.50 24.41 -8.15
CA ALA A 76 -16.30 24.99 -7.09
C ALA A 76 -16.53 26.49 -7.34
N ILE A 77 -17.74 26.96 -7.03
CA ILE A 77 -18.07 28.39 -7.05
C ILE A 77 -17.97 28.92 -5.63
N CYS A 78 -17.17 29.96 -5.44
CA CYS A 78 -17.01 30.61 -4.14
C CYS A 78 -18.32 31.27 -3.70
N GLN A 79 -18.78 30.95 -2.49
CA GLN A 79 -20.02 31.49 -1.94
C GLN A 79 -19.87 32.97 -1.56
N LEU A 80 -21.00 33.66 -1.37
CA LEU A 80 -21.07 35.08 -0.96
C LEU A 80 -20.29 35.40 0.34
N GLY A 81 -19.99 34.39 1.17
CA GLY A 81 -19.17 34.53 2.37
C GLY A 81 -17.65 34.64 2.14
N GLY A 82 -17.16 34.47 0.91
CA GLY A 82 -15.77 34.69 0.54
C GLY A 82 -14.77 33.64 1.08
N GLU A 83 -15.24 32.46 1.46
CA GLU A 83 -14.40 31.37 1.96
C GLU A 83 -14.76 30.04 1.27
N LEU A 84 -13.75 29.39 0.70
CA LEU A 84 -13.82 28.04 0.14
C LEU A 84 -13.30 27.07 1.19
N LYS A 85 -14.20 26.27 1.77
CA LYS A 85 -13.84 25.17 2.67
C LYS A 85 -13.43 23.96 1.84
N ILE A 86 -12.37 23.28 2.26
CA ILE A 86 -11.82 22.11 1.61
C ILE A 86 -11.76 20.98 2.64
N GLU A 87 -12.29 19.82 2.28
CA GLU A 87 -12.23 18.62 3.09
C GLU A 87 -11.69 17.46 2.24
N SER A 88 -10.72 16.71 2.77
CA SER A 88 -10.14 15.53 2.13
C SER A 88 -10.33 14.29 3.00
N LYS A 89 -10.90 13.25 2.40
CA LYS A 89 -11.17 11.97 3.06
C LYS A 89 -11.11 10.80 2.10
N PHE A 90 -10.97 9.60 2.65
CA PHE A 90 -11.15 8.36 1.90
C PHE A 90 -12.63 8.11 1.60
N GLU A 91 -12.92 7.59 0.42
CA GLU A 91 -14.20 6.99 0.09
C GLU A 91 -14.34 5.68 0.87
N SER A 92 -15.04 5.74 2.00
CA SER A 92 -15.22 4.62 2.91
C SER A 92 -16.55 4.76 3.63
N ALA A 93 -17.05 3.68 4.24
CA ALA A 93 -18.29 3.73 5.00
C ALA A 93 -18.21 4.61 6.27
N TYR A 94 -16.99 5.04 6.66
CA TYR A 94 -16.72 5.65 7.97
C TYR A 94 -16.06 7.04 7.90
N ASP A 95 -16.08 7.72 6.74
CA ASP A 95 -15.60 9.11 6.57
C ASP A 95 -14.18 9.35 7.15
N VAL A 96 -13.21 8.47 6.85
CA VAL A 96 -11.84 8.56 7.38
C VAL A 96 -11.08 9.77 6.77
N PRO A 97 -10.67 10.78 7.58
CA PRO A 97 -10.04 11.99 7.08
C PRO A 97 -8.59 11.76 6.63
N ILE A 98 -8.14 12.56 5.65
CA ILE A 98 -6.75 12.55 5.15
C ILE A 98 -6.11 13.90 5.43
N GLY A 99 -5.27 13.94 6.47
CA GLY A 99 -4.68 15.17 6.99
C GLY A 99 -3.22 15.40 6.59
N GLY A 100 -2.73 16.63 6.80
CA GLY A 100 -1.32 16.99 6.61
C GLY A 100 -0.88 16.98 5.14
N ILE A 101 -1.83 17.16 4.22
CA ILE A 101 -1.57 17.17 2.79
C ILE A 101 -1.67 18.59 2.22
N PRO A 102 -0.76 19.00 1.34
CA PRO A 102 -0.90 20.26 0.61
C PRO A 102 -1.94 20.09 -0.51
N VAL A 103 -2.81 21.08 -0.66
CA VAL A 103 -3.74 21.20 -1.79
C VAL A 103 -3.53 22.55 -2.47
N GLU A 104 -3.53 22.55 -3.79
CA GLU A 104 -3.43 23.75 -4.62
C GLU A 104 -4.84 24.23 -4.98
N VAL A 105 -5.14 25.49 -4.68
CA VAL A 105 -6.38 26.15 -5.08
C VAL A 105 -6.07 27.07 -6.25
N VAL A 106 -6.66 26.78 -7.40
CA VAL A 106 -6.45 27.52 -8.66
C VAL A 106 -7.70 28.33 -8.99
N GLY A 107 -7.58 29.65 -9.06
CA GLY A 107 -8.62 30.53 -9.59
C GLY A 107 -8.69 30.40 -11.12
N LEU A 108 -9.82 29.93 -11.64
CA LEU A 108 -9.99 29.70 -13.08
C LEU A 108 -10.23 31.00 -13.86
N ASP A 109 -10.67 32.05 -13.18
CA ASP A 109 -10.99 33.33 -13.79
C ASP A 109 -9.79 34.28 -13.85
N ASP A 110 -8.85 34.17 -12.90
CA ASP A 110 -7.66 35.03 -12.78
C ASP A 110 -6.32 34.29 -12.90
N GLY A 111 -6.33 32.96 -12.94
CA GLY A 111 -5.13 32.13 -13.00
C GLY A 111 -4.32 32.12 -11.70
N SER A 112 -4.87 32.63 -10.60
CA SER A 112 -4.20 32.60 -9.29
C SER A 112 -4.00 31.15 -8.82
N SER A 113 -2.89 30.88 -8.15
CA SER A 113 -2.63 29.58 -7.51
C SER A 113 -2.12 29.80 -6.08
N THR A 114 -2.74 29.13 -5.12
CA THR A 114 -2.34 29.16 -3.71
C THR A 114 -2.31 27.76 -3.13
N VAL A 115 -1.23 27.41 -2.42
CA VAL A 115 -1.14 26.15 -1.70
C VAL A 115 -1.68 26.31 -0.29
N VAL A 116 -2.65 25.48 0.08
CA VAL A 116 -3.25 25.36 1.41
C VAL A 116 -2.82 24.04 2.04
N MET A 117 -2.35 24.06 3.28
CA MET A 117 -2.06 22.84 4.03
C MET A 117 -3.32 22.41 4.79
N LEU A 118 -3.80 21.19 4.56
CA LEU A 118 -4.91 20.64 5.33
C LEU A 118 -4.45 20.26 6.75
N ASP A 119 -5.32 20.46 7.74
CA ASP A 119 -5.10 20.08 9.12
C ASP A 119 -5.12 18.55 9.32
N GLU A 120 -4.92 18.07 10.56
CA GLU A 120 -4.95 16.63 10.87
C GLU A 120 -6.31 15.97 10.63
N HIS A 121 -7.38 16.75 10.46
CA HIS A 121 -8.73 16.27 10.13
C HIS A 121 -9.01 16.36 8.62
N GLY A 122 -8.00 16.64 7.80
CA GLY A 122 -8.14 16.79 6.36
C GLY A 122 -8.93 18.03 5.96
N ARG A 123 -8.97 19.07 6.80
CA ARG A 123 -9.72 20.31 6.53
C ARG A 123 -8.81 21.50 6.31
N GLY A 124 -9.22 22.38 5.42
CA GLY A 124 -8.55 23.65 5.15
C GLY A 124 -9.54 24.68 4.61
N SER A 125 -9.10 25.93 4.53
CA SER A 125 -9.90 26.97 3.88
C SER A 125 -9.04 27.94 3.09
N HIS A 126 -9.67 28.54 2.08
CA HIS A 126 -9.06 29.55 1.21
C HIS A 126 -10.02 30.72 1.05
N TYR A 127 -9.53 31.94 1.29
CA TYR A 127 -10.31 33.15 1.01
C TYR A 127 -10.43 33.35 -0.50
N CYS A 128 -11.65 33.48 -0.98
CA CYS A 128 -11.96 33.52 -2.40
C CYS A 128 -12.92 34.68 -2.73
N THR A 129 -12.90 35.11 -3.99
CA THR A 129 -13.82 36.14 -4.48
C THR A 129 -15.20 35.52 -4.68
N ALA A 130 -16.22 36.10 -4.04
CA ALA A 130 -17.60 35.64 -4.17
C ALA A 130 -18.02 35.54 -5.66
N GLY A 131 -18.57 34.39 -6.05
CA GLY A 131 -18.96 34.08 -7.42
C GLY A 131 -17.82 33.65 -8.34
N GLY A 132 -16.56 33.71 -7.89
CA GLY A 132 -15.40 33.22 -8.65
C GLY A 132 -15.37 31.70 -8.73
N ARG A 133 -14.79 31.18 -9.82
CA ARG A 133 -14.62 29.75 -10.07
C ARG A 133 -13.24 29.28 -9.65
N TYR A 134 -13.19 28.24 -8.83
CA TYR A 134 -11.97 27.69 -8.27
C TYR A 134 -11.90 26.19 -8.52
N GLN A 135 -10.68 25.70 -8.73
CA GLN A 135 -10.37 24.28 -8.80
C GLN A 135 -9.41 23.92 -7.67
N VAL A 136 -9.71 22.86 -6.92
CA VAL A 136 -8.79 22.34 -5.89
C VAL A 136 -8.09 21.10 -6.45
N ARG A 137 -6.77 21.14 -6.47
CA ARG A 137 -5.91 20.05 -6.92
C ARG A 137 -5.11 19.54 -5.74
N VAL A 138 -5.27 18.26 -5.43
CA VAL A 138 -4.41 17.58 -4.46
C VAL A 138 -3.04 17.28 -5.10
N GLN A 139 -3.02 17.15 -6.44
CA GLN A 139 -1.86 16.80 -7.25
C GLN A 139 -1.41 17.99 -8.09
N GLY A 140 -0.23 18.53 -7.78
CA GLY A 140 0.52 19.43 -8.66
C GLY A 140 1.54 18.67 -9.50
N GLY A 141 2.28 19.38 -10.34
CA GLY A 141 3.35 18.79 -11.14
C GLY A 141 4.43 18.03 -10.30
N VAL A 142 4.84 16.80 -10.64
CA VAL A 142 6.00 16.09 -10.05
C VAL A 142 7.20 16.27 -10.95
N SER A 143 8.28 16.80 -10.38
CA SER A 143 9.62 16.76 -10.98
C SER A 143 10.31 15.42 -10.73
N GLU A 144 11.26 15.04 -11.60
CA GLU A 144 12.06 13.82 -11.39
C GLU A 144 12.72 13.76 -10.01
N GLN A 145 13.18 14.90 -9.49
CA GLN A 145 13.77 15.02 -8.15
C GLN A 145 12.79 14.66 -7.03
N GLN A 146 11.50 14.95 -7.20
CA GLN A 146 10.47 14.60 -6.23
C GLN A 146 10.12 13.11 -6.30
N VAL A 147 10.14 12.50 -7.49
CA VAL A 147 10.05 11.04 -7.62
C VAL A 147 11.24 10.38 -6.91
N GLU A 148 12.45 10.88 -7.12
CA GLU A 148 13.64 10.35 -6.45
C GLU A 148 13.58 10.49 -4.92
N ALA A 149 13.16 11.66 -4.41
CA ALA A 149 12.95 11.88 -2.99
C ALA A 149 11.87 10.96 -2.40
N LEU A 150 10.82 10.66 -3.17
CA LEU A 150 9.79 9.70 -2.77
C LEU A 150 10.38 8.30 -2.63
N PHE A 151 11.08 7.79 -3.65
CA PHE A 151 11.71 6.48 -3.57
C PHE A 151 12.77 6.39 -2.46
N ALA A 152 13.50 7.47 -2.20
CA ALA A 152 14.43 7.56 -1.09
C ALA A 152 13.75 7.44 0.29
N SER A 153 12.48 7.83 0.41
CA SER A 153 11.72 7.70 1.67
C SER A 153 11.49 6.24 2.09
N TYR A 154 11.52 5.30 1.15
CA TYR A 154 11.41 3.86 1.42
C TYR A 154 12.72 3.20 1.80
N ALA A 155 13.87 3.88 1.68
CA ALA A 155 15.18 3.29 1.94
C ALA A 155 15.28 2.67 3.35
N GLY A 156 14.69 3.32 4.35
CA GLY A 156 14.60 2.78 5.72
C GLY A 156 13.78 1.50 5.80
N LEU A 157 12.60 1.48 5.16
CA LEU A 157 11.75 0.29 5.09
C LEU A 157 12.47 -0.86 4.36
N THR A 158 13.08 -0.59 3.21
CA THR A 158 13.84 -1.58 2.45
C THR A 158 14.97 -2.18 3.28
N ALA A 159 15.74 -1.35 3.98
CA ALA A 159 16.84 -1.82 4.83
C ALA A 159 16.36 -2.67 6.03
N ASP A 160 15.31 -2.23 6.71
CA ASP A 160 14.73 -2.97 7.84
C ASP A 160 14.18 -4.35 7.38
N LEU A 161 13.51 -4.41 6.23
CA LEU A 161 12.99 -5.67 5.66
C LEU A 161 14.14 -6.61 5.25
N GLU A 162 15.18 -6.09 4.59
CA GLU A 162 16.37 -6.87 4.21
C GLU A 162 17.05 -7.46 5.44
N GLN A 163 17.31 -6.63 6.46
CA GLN A 163 17.97 -7.06 7.68
C GLN A 163 17.16 -8.15 8.38
N TRP A 164 15.84 -7.99 8.44
CA TRP A 164 14.96 -8.98 9.02
C TRP A 164 14.99 -10.31 8.23
N LEU A 165 14.91 -10.26 6.90
CA LEU A 165 15.01 -11.45 6.04
C LEU A 165 16.34 -12.19 6.24
N ARG A 166 17.47 -11.47 6.29
CA ARG A 166 18.79 -12.06 6.56
C ARG A 166 18.86 -12.71 7.94
N SER A 167 18.24 -12.09 8.94
CA SER A 167 18.12 -12.68 10.27
C SER A 167 17.32 -13.98 10.25
N GLN A 168 16.21 -14.05 9.50
CA GLN A 168 15.45 -15.29 9.34
C GLN A 168 16.27 -16.36 8.61
N TRP A 169 16.95 -15.97 7.52
CA TRP A 169 17.75 -16.89 6.72
C TRP A 169 18.87 -17.55 7.52
N THR A 170 19.50 -16.82 8.45
CA THR A 170 20.51 -17.37 9.35
C THR A 170 19.99 -18.57 10.15
N GLY A 171 18.72 -18.54 10.58
CA GLY A 171 18.06 -19.66 11.26
C GLY A 171 17.56 -20.75 10.31
N PHE A 172 17.21 -20.41 9.07
CA PHE A 172 16.63 -21.35 8.09
C PHE A 172 17.70 -22.12 7.32
N LYS A 173 18.81 -21.49 6.94
CA LYS A 173 19.88 -22.07 6.12
C LYS A 173 20.39 -23.43 6.62
N PRO A 174 20.65 -23.66 7.92
CA PRO A 174 21.10 -24.98 8.40
C PRO A 174 20.13 -26.11 8.08
N HIS A 175 18.82 -25.84 8.04
CA HIS A 175 17.81 -26.85 7.72
C HIS A 175 17.85 -27.27 6.25
N TRP A 176 18.32 -26.40 5.36
CA TRP A 176 18.48 -26.67 3.94
C TRP A 176 19.77 -27.45 3.64
N GLU A 177 20.85 -27.17 4.38
CA GLU A 177 22.15 -27.85 4.22
C GLU A 177 22.08 -29.35 4.55
N VAL A 178 21.26 -29.72 5.55
CA VAL A 178 21.12 -31.11 6.02
C VAL A 178 19.87 -31.81 5.45
N SER A 179 19.09 -31.12 4.61
CA SER A 179 17.86 -31.69 4.07
C SER A 179 18.13 -32.76 3.02
N THR A 180 17.27 -33.78 2.99
CA THR A 180 17.18 -34.76 1.89
C THR A 180 15.88 -34.59 1.10
N ALA A 181 15.04 -33.61 1.45
CA ALA A 181 13.79 -33.35 0.74
C ALA A 181 14.12 -32.87 -0.68
N SER A 182 13.41 -33.28 -1.74
CA SER A 182 13.58 -32.56 -3.00
C SER A 182 13.23 -31.10 -2.75
N ALA A 183 14.10 -30.16 -3.18
CA ALA A 183 13.74 -28.74 -3.17
C ALA A 183 12.41 -28.66 -3.92
N ILE A 184 11.32 -28.41 -3.18
CA ILE A 184 10.03 -28.16 -3.79
C ILE A 184 10.31 -27.01 -4.74
N GLY A 185 10.17 -27.28 -6.03
CA GLY A 185 10.54 -26.37 -7.10
C GLY A 185 9.64 -25.15 -7.05
N ASN A 186 9.92 -24.25 -6.12
CA ASN A 186 9.27 -22.96 -5.94
C ASN A 186 9.80 -21.93 -6.94
N GLY A 187 10.39 -22.39 -8.06
CA GLY A 187 10.62 -21.56 -9.24
C GLY A 187 9.36 -20.85 -9.77
N LEU A 188 8.18 -21.21 -9.24
CA LEU A 188 6.91 -20.49 -9.41
C LEU A 188 6.90 -19.10 -8.75
N LEU A 189 7.57 -18.91 -7.60
CA LEU A 189 7.75 -17.60 -6.96
C LEU A 189 9.05 -16.90 -7.39
N ALA A 190 9.96 -17.62 -8.05
CA ALA A 190 11.15 -17.02 -8.65
C ALA A 190 10.75 -16.13 -9.85
N GLY A 191 10.32 -14.91 -9.53
CA GLY A 191 10.66 -13.73 -10.33
C GLY A 191 9.84 -13.41 -11.57
N SER A 192 8.76 -14.13 -11.91
CA SER A 192 7.91 -13.65 -13.00
C SER A 192 7.03 -12.49 -12.53
N TRP A 193 7.21 -11.31 -13.13
CA TRP A 193 6.39 -10.12 -12.90
C TRP A 193 4.88 -10.42 -13.05
N ALA A 194 4.52 -11.36 -13.93
CA ALA A 194 3.14 -11.79 -14.12
C ALA A 194 2.51 -12.38 -12.84
N ALA A 195 3.26 -13.17 -12.06
CA ALA A 195 2.78 -13.72 -10.79
C ALA A 195 2.60 -12.64 -9.71
N ILE A 196 3.46 -11.61 -9.73
CA ILE A 196 3.33 -10.45 -8.83
C ILE A 196 2.07 -9.65 -9.19
N MET A 197 1.80 -9.46 -10.49
CA MET A 197 0.58 -8.77 -10.95
C MET A 197 -0.70 -9.55 -10.65
N ASP A 198 -0.67 -10.87 -10.69
CA ASP A 198 -1.82 -11.72 -10.31
C ASP A 198 -2.15 -11.58 -8.81
N VAL A 199 -1.11 -11.50 -7.97
CA VAL A 199 -1.23 -11.18 -6.54
C VAL A 199 -1.80 -9.78 -6.32
N TRP A 200 -1.41 -8.80 -7.17
CA TRP A 200 -1.83 -7.40 -7.06
C TRP A 200 -3.36 -7.21 -7.06
N GLY A 201 -4.06 -7.90 -7.97
CA GLY A 201 -5.53 -7.85 -8.03
C GLY A 201 -6.19 -8.33 -6.74
N SER A 202 -5.56 -9.27 -6.04
CA SER A 202 -6.06 -9.81 -4.77
C SER A 202 -5.69 -8.93 -3.57
N ILE A 203 -4.62 -8.13 -3.64
CA ILE A 203 -4.26 -7.17 -2.58
C ILE A 203 -5.29 -6.05 -2.46
N LYS A 204 -6.04 -5.74 -3.52
CA LYS A 204 -7.21 -4.83 -3.45
C LYS A 204 -8.27 -5.27 -2.45
N LEU A 205 -8.31 -6.56 -2.08
CA LEU A 205 -9.16 -7.05 -1.00
C LEU A 205 -8.86 -6.36 0.33
N VAL A 206 -7.59 -5.99 0.58
CA VAL A 206 -7.19 -5.29 1.80
C VAL A 206 -7.85 -3.92 1.91
N GLN A 207 -7.94 -3.19 0.80
CA GLN A 207 -8.60 -1.89 0.73
C GLN A 207 -10.09 -2.07 0.99
N ALA A 208 -10.74 -3.01 0.30
CA ALA A 208 -12.17 -3.28 0.48
C ALA A 208 -12.52 -3.71 1.92
N ILE A 209 -11.64 -4.47 2.58
CA ILE A 209 -11.81 -4.81 4.01
C ILE A 209 -11.72 -3.57 4.90
N LEU A 210 -10.77 -2.65 4.65
CA LEU A 210 -10.61 -1.45 5.46
C LEU A 210 -11.73 -0.42 5.21
N GLU A 211 -12.26 -0.34 3.99
CA GLU A 211 -13.38 0.54 3.61
C GLU A 211 -14.70 0.17 4.31
N ASP A 212 -14.97 -1.13 4.42
CA ASP A 212 -16.18 -1.66 5.07
C ASP A 212 -15.90 -3.01 5.75
N PRO A 213 -15.29 -3.02 6.95
CA PRO A 213 -14.91 -4.24 7.65
C PRO A 213 -16.07 -5.19 7.93
N LEU A 214 -17.29 -4.66 8.09
CA LEU A 214 -18.47 -5.43 8.43
C LEU A 214 -18.91 -6.35 7.30
N LYS A 215 -18.66 -6.00 6.04
CA LYS A 215 -18.88 -6.89 4.89
C LYS A 215 -18.00 -8.15 4.92
N TYR A 216 -16.92 -8.13 5.69
CA TYR A 216 -15.92 -9.20 5.76
C TYR A 216 -15.91 -9.91 7.12
N ALA A 217 -17.01 -9.86 7.85
CA ALA A 217 -17.17 -10.51 9.16
C ALA A 217 -16.90 -12.02 9.14
N GLU A 218 -17.13 -12.73 8.03
CA GLU A 218 -16.78 -14.15 7.92
C GLU A 218 -15.26 -14.39 7.98
N GLN A 219 -14.47 -13.45 7.44
CA GLN A 219 -13.01 -13.55 7.38
C GLN A 219 -12.34 -13.02 8.65
N LEU A 220 -12.97 -12.04 9.31
CA LEU A 220 -12.43 -11.36 10.50
C LEU A 220 -13.06 -11.83 11.83
N GLY A 221 -14.20 -12.50 11.79
CA GLY A 221 -14.98 -12.85 12.97
C GLY A 221 -15.40 -11.62 13.78
N ALA A 222 -15.26 -11.70 15.10
CA ALA A 222 -15.59 -10.61 16.03
C ALA A 222 -14.71 -9.35 15.82
N GLU A 223 -13.57 -9.47 15.15
CA GLU A 223 -12.67 -8.35 14.91
C GLU A 223 -13.17 -7.41 13.81
N ALA A 224 -14.14 -7.82 12.97
CA ALA A 224 -14.75 -6.91 11.98
C ALA A 224 -15.41 -5.70 12.65
N ALA A 225 -16.18 -5.94 13.73
CA ALA A 225 -16.84 -4.86 14.46
C ALA A 225 -15.84 -3.93 15.15
N LYS A 226 -14.75 -4.48 15.70
CA LYS A 226 -13.68 -3.69 16.31
C LYS A 226 -12.91 -2.89 15.26
N LEU A 227 -12.63 -3.47 14.11
CA LEU A 227 -11.98 -2.77 13.00
C LEU A 227 -12.84 -1.61 12.48
N ALA A 228 -14.16 -1.80 12.40
CA ALA A 228 -15.11 -0.72 12.11
C ALA A 228 -15.13 0.37 13.19
N GLN A 229 -15.01 -0.01 14.47
CA GLN A 229 -14.88 0.95 15.57
C GLN A 229 -13.59 1.78 15.46
N ILE A 230 -12.46 1.19 15.06
CA ILE A 230 -11.19 1.91 14.85
C ILE A 230 -11.35 3.05 13.83
N ALA A 231 -12.15 2.87 12.78
CA ALA A 231 -12.40 3.93 11.81
C ALA A 231 -13.03 5.17 12.44
N THR A 232 -13.84 5.00 13.50
CA THR A 232 -14.52 6.08 14.22
C THR A 232 -13.69 6.61 15.39
N ASP A 233 -13.16 5.70 16.22
CA ASP A 233 -12.54 6.02 17.52
C ASP A 233 -11.06 6.39 17.39
N ALA A 234 -10.39 5.87 16.37
CA ALA A 234 -8.97 6.08 16.11
C ALA A 234 -8.70 6.33 14.61
N PRO A 235 -9.28 7.40 14.03
CA PRO A 235 -9.24 7.65 12.58
C PRO A 235 -7.82 7.76 12.03
N LYS A 236 -6.83 8.21 12.82
CA LYS A 236 -5.42 8.26 12.43
C LYS A 236 -4.81 6.88 12.20
N VAL A 237 -5.21 5.88 12.98
CA VAL A 237 -4.75 4.48 12.81
C VAL A 237 -5.37 3.87 11.56
N MET A 238 -6.66 4.14 11.33
CA MET A 238 -7.35 3.70 10.12
C MET A 238 -6.78 4.38 8.87
N GLU A 239 -6.54 5.69 8.92
CA GLU A 239 -5.88 6.46 7.86
C GLU A 239 -4.51 5.84 7.51
N GLN A 240 -3.69 5.53 8.52
CA GLN A 240 -2.40 4.86 8.31
C GLN A 240 -2.55 3.51 7.60
N ALA A 241 -3.47 2.66 8.05
CA ALA A 241 -3.69 1.37 7.41
C ALA A 241 -4.16 1.51 5.96
N MET A 242 -5.07 2.43 5.68
CA MET A 242 -5.59 2.73 4.35
C MET A 242 -4.51 3.33 3.44
N LEU A 243 -3.65 4.20 3.97
CA LEU A 243 -2.49 4.73 3.24
C LEU A 243 -1.51 3.63 2.85
N LEU A 244 -1.18 2.72 3.78
CA LEU A 244 -0.32 1.58 3.46
C LEU A 244 -0.98 0.64 2.45
N ALA A 245 -2.28 0.39 2.59
CA ALA A 245 -3.08 -0.40 1.65
C ALA A 245 -3.16 0.23 0.24
N SER A 246 -2.83 1.52 0.12
CA SER A 246 -2.81 2.28 -1.13
C SER A 246 -1.42 2.48 -1.70
N ASP A 247 -0.37 2.22 -0.91
CA ASP A 247 1.02 2.49 -1.28
C ASP A 247 1.60 1.30 -2.04
N GLU A 248 1.62 1.40 -3.37
CA GLU A 248 2.07 0.30 -4.22
C GLU A 248 3.54 -0.07 -4.03
N ALA A 249 4.40 0.91 -3.75
CA ALA A 249 5.82 0.67 -3.54
C ALA A 249 6.06 -0.07 -2.21
N ALA A 250 5.39 0.35 -1.14
CA ALA A 250 5.44 -0.35 0.14
C ALA A 250 4.84 -1.77 0.04
N LEU A 251 3.68 -1.91 -0.59
CA LEU A 251 3.03 -3.21 -0.80
C LEU A 251 3.89 -4.14 -1.67
N PHE A 252 4.54 -3.61 -2.71
CA PHE A 252 5.48 -4.38 -3.51
C PHE A 252 6.65 -4.90 -2.66
N LEU A 253 7.23 -4.07 -1.79
CA LEU A 253 8.25 -4.50 -0.84
C LEU A 253 7.74 -5.60 0.11
N LEU A 254 6.48 -5.50 0.57
CA LEU A 254 5.87 -6.53 1.41
C LEU A 254 5.65 -7.85 0.67
N VAL A 255 5.14 -7.81 -0.56
CA VAL A 255 5.00 -8.99 -1.43
C VAL A 255 6.37 -9.63 -1.66
N ARG A 256 7.36 -8.83 -2.05
CA ARG A 256 8.73 -9.30 -2.29
C ARG A 256 9.34 -9.95 -1.04
N THR A 257 9.10 -9.35 0.12
CA THR A 257 9.54 -9.89 1.41
C THR A 257 8.87 -11.23 1.71
N ALA A 258 7.54 -11.30 1.56
CA ALA A 258 6.78 -12.52 1.81
C ALA A 258 7.17 -13.65 0.84
N MET A 259 7.40 -13.35 -0.44
CA MET A 259 7.89 -14.31 -1.44
C MET A 259 9.23 -14.91 -1.03
N LEU A 260 10.22 -14.07 -0.71
CA LEU A 260 11.54 -14.54 -0.30
C LEU A 260 11.49 -15.29 1.03
N TRP A 261 10.67 -14.83 1.98
CA TRP A 261 10.49 -15.53 3.24
C TRP A 261 9.89 -16.93 3.04
N LEU A 262 8.83 -17.05 2.23
CA LEU A 262 8.21 -18.34 1.90
C LEU A 262 9.19 -19.29 1.20
N ASP A 263 10.03 -18.76 0.31
CA ASP A 263 11.02 -19.56 -0.42
C ASP A 263 12.21 -19.98 0.47
N ALA A 264 12.52 -19.17 1.47
CA ALA A 264 13.55 -19.43 2.47
C ALA A 264 13.10 -20.38 3.59
N LEU A 265 11.80 -20.57 3.81
CA LEU A 265 11.25 -21.39 4.91
C LEU A 265 11.89 -22.78 4.96
N PRO A 266 12.09 -23.37 6.16
CA PRO A 266 12.61 -24.72 6.27
C PRO A 266 11.79 -25.73 5.47
N PRO A 267 12.42 -26.72 4.79
CA PRO A 267 11.74 -27.64 3.87
C PRO A 267 10.51 -28.35 4.47
N GLY A 268 10.58 -28.74 5.74
CA GLY A 268 9.48 -29.40 6.44
C GLY A 268 8.28 -28.50 6.73
N GLN A 269 8.46 -27.17 6.77
CA GLN A 269 7.37 -26.21 6.95
C GLN A 269 6.68 -25.92 5.61
N ILE A 270 7.45 -25.59 4.57
CA ILE A 270 6.87 -25.25 3.27
C ILE A 270 6.19 -26.45 2.58
N ALA A 271 6.64 -27.68 2.88
CA ALA A 271 5.99 -28.90 2.41
C ALA A 271 4.52 -29.04 2.89
N GLN A 272 4.14 -28.42 4.02
CA GLN A 272 2.77 -28.48 4.55
C GLN A 272 1.78 -27.65 3.73
N VAL A 273 2.27 -26.64 3.01
CA VAL A 273 1.43 -25.72 2.21
C VAL A 273 1.00 -26.38 0.90
N GLY A 274 1.89 -27.16 0.28
CA GLY A 274 1.68 -27.72 -1.07
C GLY A 274 1.84 -26.67 -2.17
N ALA A 275 2.42 -27.07 -3.31
CA ALA A 275 2.83 -26.15 -4.37
C ALA A 275 1.70 -25.27 -4.94
N GLY A 276 0.45 -25.75 -4.95
CA GLY A 276 -0.71 -25.03 -5.48
C GLY A 276 -1.29 -23.94 -4.57
N PHE A 277 -0.85 -23.86 -3.31
CA PHE A 277 -1.42 -22.93 -2.33
C PHE A 277 -0.48 -21.81 -1.91
N VAL A 278 0.77 -21.83 -2.38
CA VAL A 278 1.79 -20.86 -2.02
C VAL A 278 1.38 -19.42 -2.38
N VAL A 279 0.75 -19.21 -3.54
CA VAL A 279 0.26 -17.89 -3.97
C VAL A 279 -0.87 -17.40 -3.06
N ALA A 280 -1.81 -18.27 -2.69
CA ALA A 280 -2.88 -17.92 -1.77
C ALA A 280 -2.34 -17.55 -0.38
N LEU A 281 -1.36 -18.33 0.12
CA LEU A 281 -0.66 -18.03 1.36
C LEU A 281 0.08 -16.68 1.30
N LEU A 282 0.76 -16.40 0.19
CA LEU A 282 1.42 -15.11 -0.03
C LEU A 282 0.43 -13.94 0.07
N ILE A 283 -0.71 -14.03 -0.61
CA ILE A 283 -1.78 -13.03 -0.54
C ILE A 283 -2.27 -12.88 0.91
N ASP A 284 -2.59 -14.00 1.57
CA ASP A 284 -3.11 -13.99 2.94
C ASP A 284 -2.10 -13.34 3.92
N LEU A 285 -0.79 -13.57 3.75
CA LEU A 285 0.27 -12.95 4.56
C LEU A 285 0.34 -11.44 4.39
N VAL A 286 0.26 -10.94 3.16
CA VAL A 286 0.29 -9.50 2.86
C VAL A 286 -0.97 -8.83 3.43
N ILE A 287 -2.14 -9.44 3.25
CA ILE A 287 -3.39 -8.96 3.84
C ILE A 287 -3.30 -8.92 5.36
N GLY A 288 -2.84 -10.02 5.98
CA GLY A 288 -2.64 -10.08 7.42
C GLY A 288 -1.70 -8.98 7.93
N ALA A 289 -0.57 -8.74 7.24
CA ALA A 289 0.39 -7.69 7.58
C ALA A 289 -0.24 -6.29 7.56
N VAL A 290 -0.97 -5.94 6.51
CA VAL A 290 -1.65 -4.63 6.41
C VAL A 290 -2.74 -4.49 7.46
N LEU A 291 -3.57 -5.52 7.67
CA LEU A 291 -4.64 -5.48 8.68
C LEU A 291 -4.10 -5.29 10.10
N THR A 292 -2.91 -5.82 10.41
CA THR A 292 -2.32 -5.60 11.74
C THR A 292 -1.93 -4.15 12.03
N ILE A 293 -1.78 -3.31 11.01
CA ILE A 293 -1.54 -1.87 11.20
C ILE A 293 -2.79 -1.20 11.74
N ALA A 294 -3.96 -1.53 11.19
CA ALA A 294 -5.23 -0.99 11.68
C ALA A 294 -5.58 -1.57 13.06
N LEU A 295 -5.49 -2.88 13.18
CA LEU A 295 -5.81 -3.61 14.40
C LEU A 295 -5.01 -4.92 14.42
N PRO A 296 -4.00 -5.07 15.30
CA PRO A 296 -3.19 -6.28 15.38
C PRO A 296 -4.03 -7.56 15.53
N ALA A 297 -5.11 -7.49 16.31
CA ALA A 297 -6.03 -8.60 16.48
C ALA A 297 -6.78 -8.98 15.19
N ALA A 298 -7.08 -8.02 14.29
CA ALA A 298 -7.75 -8.29 13.02
C ALA A 298 -6.87 -9.10 12.07
N GLY A 299 -5.59 -8.74 11.93
CA GLY A 299 -4.67 -9.53 11.11
C GLY A 299 -4.45 -10.94 11.65
N VAL A 300 -4.37 -11.10 12.98
CA VAL A 300 -4.30 -12.43 13.63
C VAL A 300 -5.57 -13.24 13.39
N ALA A 301 -6.75 -12.63 13.56
CA ALA A 301 -8.04 -13.30 13.34
C ALA A 301 -8.19 -13.74 11.89
N TYR A 302 -7.88 -12.83 10.95
CA TYR A 302 -7.86 -13.11 9.51
C TYR A 302 -6.98 -14.32 9.18
N LEU A 303 -5.71 -14.30 9.60
CA LEU A 303 -4.77 -15.39 9.33
C LEU A 303 -5.19 -16.69 10.00
N SER A 304 -5.75 -16.63 11.21
CA SER A 304 -6.22 -17.82 11.93
C SER A 304 -7.32 -18.55 11.18
N VAL A 305 -8.26 -17.82 10.57
CA VAL A 305 -9.30 -18.41 9.72
C VAL A 305 -8.72 -18.95 8.42
N ARG A 306 -7.85 -18.17 7.75
CA ARG A 306 -7.35 -18.48 6.40
C ARG A 306 -6.32 -19.60 6.38
N LEU A 307 -5.48 -19.67 7.41
CA LEU A 307 -4.31 -20.56 7.44
C LEU A 307 -4.49 -21.81 8.28
N VAL A 308 -5.64 -22.02 8.93
CA VAL A 308 -5.92 -23.23 9.74
C VAL A 308 -5.68 -24.53 8.97
N LYS A 309 -5.91 -24.51 7.66
CA LYS A 309 -5.74 -25.65 6.74
C LYS A 309 -4.28 -26.02 6.46
N TYR A 310 -3.31 -25.14 6.74
CA TYR A 310 -1.88 -25.38 6.47
C TYR A 310 -1.10 -25.95 7.67
N GLY A 311 -1.80 -26.25 8.76
CA GLY A 311 -1.20 -26.83 9.97
C GLY A 311 -0.69 -25.80 10.97
N ALA A 312 -0.57 -26.23 12.23
CA ALA A 312 -0.26 -25.35 13.35
C ALA A 312 1.14 -24.71 13.27
N GLN A 313 2.11 -25.40 12.66
CA GLN A 313 3.47 -24.86 12.50
C GLN A 313 3.48 -23.70 11.50
N MET A 314 2.84 -23.85 10.34
CA MET A 314 2.75 -22.78 9.34
C MET A 314 1.93 -21.60 9.86
N LEU A 315 0.81 -21.84 10.55
CA LEU A 315 0.03 -20.78 11.19
C LEU A 315 0.90 -19.99 12.19
N LYS A 316 1.65 -20.69 13.06
CA LYS A 316 2.56 -20.03 14.01
C LYS A 316 3.65 -19.21 13.30
N ALA A 317 4.23 -19.75 12.23
CA ALA A 317 5.24 -19.05 11.43
C ALA A 317 4.67 -17.78 10.78
N ALA A 318 3.48 -17.88 10.18
CA ALA A 318 2.77 -16.76 9.56
C ALA A 318 2.39 -15.66 10.57
N LEU A 319 1.95 -16.03 11.76
CA LEU A 319 1.68 -15.05 12.83
C LEU A 319 2.96 -14.35 13.28
N GLY A 320 4.06 -15.08 13.43
CA GLY A 320 5.37 -14.50 13.74
C GLY A 320 5.89 -13.58 12.64
N PHE A 321 5.66 -13.94 11.36
CA PHE A 321 5.96 -13.10 10.19
C PHE A 321 5.24 -11.76 10.28
N VAL A 322 3.92 -11.79 10.48
CA VAL A 322 3.10 -10.58 10.53
C VAL A 322 3.42 -9.72 11.76
N GLU A 323 3.68 -10.32 12.93
CA GLU A 323 4.10 -9.56 14.11
C GLU A 323 5.46 -8.85 13.91
N ALA A 324 6.39 -9.50 13.22
CA ALA A 324 7.68 -8.89 12.90
C ALA A 324 7.52 -7.75 11.89
N LEU A 325 6.72 -7.95 10.83
CA LEU A 325 6.42 -6.91 9.87
C LEU A 325 5.69 -5.72 10.50
N LEU A 326 4.75 -5.96 11.42
CA LEU A 326 4.07 -4.88 12.15
C LEU A 326 5.07 -3.95 12.85
N LYS A 327 6.14 -4.49 13.46
CA LYS A 327 7.18 -3.68 14.12
C LYS A 327 7.98 -2.84 13.12
N ILE A 328 8.28 -3.40 11.94
CA ILE A 328 8.97 -2.68 10.86
C ILE A 328 8.06 -1.59 10.29
N LEU A 329 6.84 -1.97 9.92
CA LEU A 329 5.85 -1.09 9.34
C LEU A 329 5.45 0.01 10.30
N THR A 330 5.34 -0.23 11.61
CA THR A 330 5.04 0.84 12.58
C THR A 330 6.13 1.91 12.58
N ARG A 331 7.41 1.54 12.47
CA ARG A 331 8.52 2.50 12.35
C ARG A 331 8.46 3.28 11.05
N PHE A 332 8.16 2.59 9.94
CA PHE A 332 7.90 3.24 8.66
C PHE A 332 6.71 4.21 8.76
N MET A 333 5.64 3.79 9.45
CA MET A 333 4.42 4.57 9.57
C MET A 333 4.57 5.81 10.48
N GLN A 334 5.48 5.77 11.45
CA GLN A 334 5.87 6.96 12.22
C GLN A 334 6.60 8.00 11.38
N ALA A 335 7.19 7.60 10.25
CA ALA A 335 7.80 8.49 9.27
C ALA A 335 6.81 8.92 8.16
N VAL A 336 5.53 8.50 8.21
CA VAL A 336 4.53 8.74 7.16
C VAL A 336 4.36 10.21 6.84
N ASP A 337 4.32 11.07 7.87
CA ASP A 337 4.10 12.50 7.66
C ASP A 337 5.18 13.13 6.77
N ARG A 338 6.39 12.56 6.77
CA ARG A 338 7.50 13.00 5.90
C ARG A 338 7.30 12.58 4.45
N TYR A 339 6.72 11.41 4.19
CA TYR A 339 6.47 10.96 2.81
C TYR A 339 5.12 11.42 2.27
N LYS A 340 4.07 11.61 3.09
CA LYS A 340 2.77 12.20 2.67
C LYS A 340 3.00 13.52 1.92
N ALA A 341 3.88 14.38 2.44
CA ALA A 341 4.23 15.65 1.82
C ALA A 341 4.85 15.50 0.40
N VAL A 342 5.47 14.35 0.10
CA VAL A 342 6.12 14.03 -1.17
C VAL A 342 5.18 13.24 -2.10
N ALA A 343 4.46 12.25 -1.58
CA ALA A 343 3.58 11.34 -2.33
C ALA A 343 2.31 12.01 -2.86
N VAL A 344 1.87 13.11 -2.24
CA VAL A 344 0.62 13.81 -2.61
C VAL A 344 0.76 14.63 -3.92
N ARG A 345 1.97 14.96 -4.36
CA ARG A 345 2.20 16.02 -5.38
C ARG A 345 2.26 15.51 -6.83
N GLY A 346 1.33 14.64 -7.24
CA GLY A 346 1.44 13.71 -8.37
C GLY A 346 0.90 14.07 -9.78
N VAL A 347 1.57 14.83 -10.67
CA VAL A 347 1.49 14.71 -12.16
C VAL A 347 2.82 15.11 -12.85
N VAL A 348 3.51 14.30 -13.65
CA VAL A 348 4.67 14.81 -14.43
C VAL A 348 4.16 15.72 -15.56
N GLY A 349 4.66 16.96 -15.62
CA GLY A 349 4.36 17.92 -16.70
C GLY A 349 5.22 17.72 -17.94
#